data_AF-R8X1D5-F1
#
_entry.id   AF-R8X1D5-F1
#
_cell.length_a   1.000
_cell.length_b   1.000
_cell.length_c   1.000
_cell.angle_alpha   90.00
_cell.angle_beta   90.00
_cell.angle_gamma   90.00
#
_symmetry.space_group_name_H-M   'P 1'
#
loop_
_entity.id
_entity.type
_entity.pdbx_description
1 polymer ?
#
loop_
_entity_poly.entity_id
_entity_poly.type
_entity_poly.pdbx_seq_one_letter_code
_entity_poly.pdbx_strand_id
1 'polypeptide(L)' 'MFKKTEVGEHLPDNGRVLITCKNGKVTALRNIYDDEHVASLKSLLELAEQAGCVVVQRGKTKI' A
#
# COMPACT_ATOMS: atom_id res chain seq x y z
N MET A 1 -14.06 -10.91 -0.80
CA MET A 1 -14.27 -9.70 0.02
C MET A 1 -14.87 -10.17 1.33
N PHE A 2 -14.13 -10.02 2.42
CA PHE A 2 -14.36 -10.72 3.69
C PHE A 2 -14.91 -9.77 4.75
N LYS A 3 -15.68 -10.30 5.72
CA LYS A 3 -15.93 -9.51 6.93
C LYS A 3 -14.60 -9.35 7.68
N LYS A 4 -14.44 -8.23 8.38
CA LYS A 4 -13.23 -7.98 9.17
C LYS A 4 -12.94 -9.10 10.18
N THR A 5 -13.98 -9.73 10.71
CA THR A 5 -13.90 -10.83 11.69
C THR A 5 -13.42 -12.16 11.09
N GLU A 6 -13.59 -12.35 9.78
CA GLU A 6 -13.25 -13.60 9.07
C GLU A 6 -11.85 -13.54 8.46
N VAL A 7 -11.16 -12.40 8.54
CA VAL A 7 -9.88 -12.17 7.84
C VAL A 7 -8.79 -13.15 8.25
N GLY A 8 -8.81 -13.61 9.51
CA GLY A 8 -7.82 -14.54 10.06
C GLY A 8 -7.77 -15.88 9.33
N GLU A 9 -8.89 -16.34 8.78
CA GLU A 9 -8.99 -17.61 8.02
C GLU A 9 -8.26 -17.55 6.67
N HIS A 10 -7.89 -16.34 6.22
CA HIS A 10 -7.23 -16.10 4.94
C HIS A 10 -5.80 -15.58 5.10
N LEU A 11 -5.29 -15.46 6.32
CA LEU A 11 -3.90 -15.08 6.57
C LEU A 11 -2.96 -16.29 6.39
N PRO A 12 -1.74 -16.08 5.89
CA PRO A 12 -0.72 -17.11 5.91
C PRO A 12 -0.32 -17.44 7.37
N ASP A 13 0.23 -18.63 7.59
CA ASP A 13 0.72 -19.06 8.90
C ASP A 13 1.86 -18.17 9.44
N ASN A 14 2.60 -17.50 8.54
CA ASN A 14 3.68 -16.59 8.88
C ASN A 14 3.87 -15.47 7.84
N GLY A 15 4.71 -14.48 8.17
CA GLY A 15 5.09 -13.40 7.27
C GLY A 15 4.27 -12.13 7.46
N ARG A 16 4.25 -11.29 6.42
CA ARG A 16 3.61 -9.95 6.42
C ARG A 16 2.50 -9.89 5.38
N VAL A 17 1.38 -9.26 5.74
CA VAL A 17 0.22 -9.09 4.87
C VAL A 17 -0.25 -7.64 4.89
N LEU A 18 -0.53 -7.10 3.71
CA LEU A 18 -1.20 -5.82 3.53
C LEU A 18 -2.70 -6.05 3.31
N ILE A 19 -3.51 -5.40 4.15
CA ILE A 19 -4.97 -5.53 4.15
C ILE A 19 -5.58 -4.21 3.69
N THR A 20 -6.40 -4.24 2.63
CA THR A 20 -7.20 -3.08 2.21
C THR A 20 -8.61 -3.21 2.75
N CYS A 21 -9.05 -2.20 3.51
CA CYS A 21 -10.42 -2.11 4.02
C CYS A 21 -11.17 -0.94 3.38
N LYS A 22 -12.44 -1.16 3.00
CA LYS A 22 -13.34 -0.11 2.53
C LYS A 22 -14.71 -0.29 3.17
N ASN A 23 -15.26 0.78 3.75
CA ASN A 23 -16.58 0.79 4.38
C ASN A 23 -16.78 -0.36 5.39
N GLY A 24 -15.78 -0.60 6.25
CA GLY A 24 -15.83 -1.63 7.29
C GLY A 24 -15.61 -3.08 6.80
N LYS A 25 -15.31 -3.29 5.52
CA LYS A 25 -15.09 -4.62 4.91
C LYS A 25 -13.68 -4.76 4.36
N VAL A 26 -13.11 -5.95 4.40
CA VAL A 26 -11.80 -6.26 3.80
C VAL A 26 -12.00 -6.54 2.31
N THR A 27 -11.47 -5.66 1.47
CA THR A 27 -11.60 -5.73 0.00
C THR A 27 -10.42 -6.40 -0.68
N ALA A 28 -9.23 -6.39 -0.06
CA ALA A 28 -8.05 -7.08 -0.59
C ALA A 28 -7.10 -7.52 0.53
N LEU A 29 -6.39 -8.62 0.27
CA LEU A 29 -5.30 -9.16 1.06
C LEU A 29 -4.14 -9.45 0.11
N ARG A 30 -2.93 -9.05 0.48
CA ARG A 30 -1.72 -9.28 -0.30
C ARG A 30 -0.56 -9.61 0.61
N ASN A 31 0.10 -10.74 0.36
CA ASN A 31 1.36 -11.08 1.04
C ASN A 31 2.46 -10.11 0.60
N ILE A 32 3.27 -9.67 1.56
CA ILE A 32 4.37 -8.73 1.34
C ILE A 32 5.69 -9.48 1.45
N TYR A 33 6.50 -9.40 0.39
CA TYR A 33 7.80 -10.06 0.33
C TYR A 33 8.90 -9.28 1.08
N ASP A 34 10.03 -9.93 1.34
CA ASP A 34 11.13 -9.38 2.15
C ASP A 34 11.86 -8.19 1.53
N ASP A 35 11.80 -8.07 0.21
CA ASP A 35 12.32 -6.94 -0.55
C ASP A 35 11.30 -5.79 -0.72
N GLU A 36 10.05 -5.99 -0.29
CA GLU A 36 9.01 -4.98 -0.39
C GLU A 36 8.92 -4.08 0.85
N HIS A 37 8.80 -2.77 0.58
CA HIS A 37 8.55 -1.75 1.59
C HIS A 37 7.12 -1.22 1.48
N VAL A 38 6.42 -1.13 2.60
CA VAL A 38 5.09 -0.49 2.67
C VAL A 38 5.28 0.93 3.18
N ALA A 39 4.97 1.92 2.35
CA ALA A 39 5.09 3.32 2.67
C ALA A 39 3.82 4.09 2.31
N SER A 40 3.56 5.18 3.05
CA SER A 40 2.54 6.14 2.62
C SER A 40 3.01 6.84 1.34
N LEU A 41 2.07 7.40 0.56
CA LEU A 41 2.43 8.21 -0.60
C LEU A 41 3.37 9.36 -0.20
N LYS A 42 3.08 10.05 0.92
CA LYS A 42 3.94 11.13 1.43
C LYS A 42 5.38 10.66 1.65
N SER A 43 5.55 9.54 2.36
CA SER A 43 6.87 8.98 2.63
C SER A 43 7.60 8.57 1.35
N LEU A 44 6.88 8.03 0.36
CA LEU A 44 7.45 7.73 -0.96
C LEU A 44 7.96 9.00 -1.67
N LEU A 45 7.20 10.10 -1.61
CA LEU A 45 7.62 11.37 -2.21
C LEU A 45 8.85 11.94 -1.50
N GLU A 46 8.88 11.93 -0.16
CA GLU A 46 10.04 12.38 0.63
C GLU A 46 11.31 11.58 0.29
N LEU A 47 11.20 10.25 0.15
CA LEU A 47 12.32 9.40 -0.25
C LEU A 47 12.79 9.68 -1.68
N ALA A 48 11.86 9.94 -2.61
CA ALA A 48 12.21 10.31 -3.98
C ALA A 48 12.98 11.63 -4.02
N GLU A 49 12.54 12.65 -3.27
CA GLU A 49 13.25 13.93 -3.16
C GLU A 49 14.65 13.77 -2.57
N GLN A 50 14.81 12.97 -1.51
CA GLN A 50 16.11 12.67 -0.90
C GLN A 50 17.06 11.93 -1.85
N ALA A 51 16.51 11.12 -2.76
CA ALA A 51 17.26 10.45 -3.82
C ALA A 51 17.60 11.37 -5.01
N GLY A 52 17.27 12.67 -4.95
CA GLY A 52 17.50 13.63 -6.03
C GLY A 52 16.50 13.52 -7.18
N CYS A 53 15.37 12.84 -6.99
CA CYS A 53 14.31 12.74 -7.98
C CYS A 53 13.31 13.89 -7.82
N VAL A 54 12.69 14.30 -8.94
CA VAL A 54 11.57 15.26 -8.94
C VAL A 54 10.30 14.53 -9.35
N VAL A 55 9.28 14.55 -8.49
CA VAL A 55 7.99 13.92 -8.79
C VAL A 55 7.11 14.92 -9.54
N VAL A 56 6.72 14.55 -10.77
CA VAL A 56 5.89 15.41 -11.64
C VAL A 56 4.50 14.82 -11.85
N GLN A 57 3.47 15.66 -11.77
CA GLN A 57 2.11 15.27 -12.17
C GLN A 57 1.93 15.48 -13.68
N ARG A 58 1.92 14.39 -14.46
CA ARG A 58 1.61 14.46 -15.90
C ARG A 58 0.14 14.90 -16.10
N GLY A 59 -0.07 15.92 -16.95
CA GLY A 59 -1.40 16.36 -17.39
C GLY A 59 -2.02 17.56 -16.66
N LYS A 60 -1.31 18.25 -15.76
CA LYS A 60 -1.75 19.52 -15.14
C LYS A 60 -0.94 20.75 -15.58
N THR A 61 -0.32 20.70 -16.75
CA THR A 61 0.25 21.90 -17.36
C THR A 61 -0.89 22.72 -17.96
N LYS A 62 -1.40 23.71 -17.21
CA LYS A 62 -1.95 24.91 -17.87
C LYS A 62 -0.73 25.70 -18.33
N ILE A 63 -0.46 25.64 -19.64
CA ILE A 63 0.38 26.64 -20.31
C ILE A 63 -0.47 27.91 -20.41
#